data_AF-A0A527VPF2-F1
#
_entry.id   AF-A0A527VPF2-F1
#
_cell.length_a   1.000
_cell.length_b   1.000
_cell.length_c   1.000
_cell.angle_alpha   90.00
_cell.angle_beta   90.00
_cell.angle_gamma   90.00
#
_symmetry.space_group_name_H-M   'P 1'
#
loop_
_entity.id
_entity.type
_entity.pdbx_description
1 polymer ?
#
loop_
_entity_poly.entity_id
_entity_poly.type
_entity_poly.pdbx_seq_one_letter_code
_entity_poly.pdbx_strand_id
1 'polypeptide(L)'
;QEKNGYTAVQLGVGLAKVKNTSKAMRGHFAAASVEPKAKLAEFRVSADNMIDVGAELTVEHFVAGQKVDVTGTSTGKGFQGVIKRHNMGGGRATHGNSVSHRTHG
;
A
#
# COMPACT_ATOMS: atom_id res chain seq x y z
N GLN A 1 19.06 -0.62 14.74
CA GLN A 1 18.17 -1.58 15.42
C GLN A 1 17.81 -1.15 16.83
N GLU A 2 18.76 -0.70 17.63
CA GLU A 2 18.60 -0.46 19.08
C GLU A 2 17.41 0.40 19.50
N LYS A 3 17.02 1.43 18.73
CA LYS A 3 15.87 2.28 19.07
C LYS A 3 14.51 1.72 18.67
N ASN A 4 14.41 1.01 17.54
CA ASN A 4 13.13 0.65 16.91
C ASN A 4 12.89 -0.87 16.80
N GLY A 5 13.88 -1.70 17.17
CA GLY A 5 13.76 -3.16 17.16
C GLY A 5 13.97 -3.84 15.80
N TYR A 6 14.14 -3.10 14.70
CA TYR A 6 14.41 -3.66 13.37
C TYR A 6 15.19 -2.68 12.47
N THR A 7 15.60 -3.15 11.29
CA THR A 7 16.32 -2.37 10.28
C THR A 7 15.38 -2.12 9.09
N ALA A 8 15.10 -0.85 8.81
CA ALA A 8 14.25 -0.43 7.71
C ALA A 8 14.55 1.01 7.28
N VAL A 9 14.28 1.32 6.01
CA VAL A 9 14.28 2.68 5.48
C VAL A 9 12.85 3.16 5.34
N GLN A 10 12.61 4.43 5.67
CA GLN A 10 11.34 5.11 5.42
C GLN A 10 11.50 5.99 4.18
N LEU A 11 10.66 5.74 3.18
CA LEU A 11 10.66 6.49 1.93
C LEU A 11 9.39 7.34 1.83
N GLY A 12 9.55 8.56 1.32
CA GLY A 12 8.46 9.48 1.07
C GLY A 12 8.34 9.80 -0.41
N VAL A 13 7.11 9.80 -0.94
CA VAL A 13 6.83 10.10 -2.36
C VAL A 13 5.78 11.19 -2.51
N GLY A 14 5.91 11.98 -3.56
CA GLY A 14 5.03 13.09 -3.90
C GLY A 14 5.20 14.30 -2.99
N LEU A 15 4.70 15.46 -3.42
CA LEU A 15 4.74 16.71 -2.65
C LEU A 15 3.44 16.92 -1.89
N ALA A 16 3.54 17.18 -0.58
CA ALA A 16 2.42 17.62 0.25
C ALA A 16 2.54 19.13 0.53
N LYS A 17 1.45 19.88 0.35
CA LYS A 17 1.42 21.30 0.72
C LYS A 17 1.55 21.43 2.24
N VAL A 18 2.44 22.29 2.71
CA VAL A 18 2.71 22.54 4.14
C VAL A 18 1.43 22.81 4.95
N LYS A 19 0.48 23.56 4.37
CA LYS A 19 -0.82 23.86 5.01
C LYS A 19 -1.72 22.65 5.23
N ASN A 20 -1.54 21.59 4.45
CA ASN A 20 -2.27 20.32 4.57
C ASN A 20 -1.51 19.31 5.45
N THR A 21 -0.28 19.63 5.87
CA THR A 21 0.54 18.75 6.71
C THR A 21 0.34 19.09 8.18
N SER A 22 -0.02 18.07 8.98
CA SER A 22 -0.18 18.21 10.42
C SER A 22 1.11 18.71 11.08
N LYS A 23 0.99 19.39 12.23
CA LYS A 23 2.15 19.95 12.95
C LYS A 23 3.17 18.87 13.34
N ALA A 24 2.69 17.70 13.78
CA ALA A 24 3.54 16.57 14.14
C ALA A 24 4.37 16.08 12.95
N MET A 25 3.73 15.88 11.79
CA MET A 25 4.43 15.45 10.58
C MET A 25 5.41 16.50 10.06
N ARG A 26 5.09 17.80 10.20
CA ARG A 26 6.04 18.87 9.87
C ARG A 26 7.31 18.80 10.72
N GLY A 27 7.19 18.50 12.02
CA GLY A 27 8.35 18.27 12.89
C GLY A 27 9.17 17.04 12.46
N HIS A 28 8.49 15.96 12.09
CA HIS A 28 9.13 14.73 11.57
C HIS A 28 9.96 15.00 10.32
N PHE A 29 9.39 15.69 9.32
CA PHE A 29 10.09 16.04 8.09
C PHE A 29 11.23 17.05 8.32
N ALA A 30 11.03 18.03 9.23
CA ALA A 30 12.05 19.01 9.57
C ALA A 30 13.27 18.37 10.26
N ALA A 31 13.07 17.36 11.12
CA ALA A 31 14.16 16.63 11.77
C ALA A 31 15.03 15.85 10.77
N ALA A 32 14.44 15.40 9.66
CA ALA A 32 15.13 14.77 8.55
C ALA A 32 15.59 15.77 7.46
N SER A 33 15.35 17.07 7.64
CA SER A 33 15.65 18.13 6.67
C SER A 33 15.07 17.88 5.26
N VAL A 34 13.91 17.24 5.18
CA VAL A 34 13.22 16.94 3.91
C VAL A 34 11.91 17.73 3.78
N GLU A 35 11.47 17.95 2.54
CA GLU A 35 10.16 18.52 2.28
C GLU A 35 9.02 17.57 2.65
N PRO A 36 7.83 18.10 3.04
CA PRO A 36 6.67 17.26 3.32
C PRO A 36 6.26 16.40 2.13
N LYS A 37 6.19 15.08 2.36
CA LYS A 37 5.81 14.11 1.33
C LYS A 37 4.35 13.69 1.47
N ALA A 38 3.72 13.35 0.34
CA ALA A 38 2.31 13.00 0.27
C ALA A 38 2.00 11.61 0.85
N LYS A 39 2.92 10.67 0.68
CA LYS A 39 2.82 9.31 1.24
C LYS A 39 4.17 8.90 1.81
N LEU A 40 4.14 8.21 2.95
CA LEU A 40 5.28 7.55 3.54
C LEU A 40 5.05 6.03 3.51
N ALA A 41 6.11 5.28 3.26
CA ALA A 41 6.12 3.83 3.32
C ALA A 41 7.47 3.36 3.88
N GLU A 42 7.46 2.22 4.56
CA GLU A 42 8.66 1.63 5.15
C GLU A 42 9.02 0.35 4.42
N PHE A 43 10.31 0.16 4.20
CA PHE A 43 10.87 -1.02 3.57
C PHE A 43 11.91 -1.62 4.50
N ARG A 44 11.71 -2.89 4.86
CA ARG A 44 12.69 -3.63 5.65
C ARG A 44 13.89 -3.96 4.77
N VAL A 45 15.08 -3.67 5.27
CA VAL A 45 16.34 -3.89 4.56
C VAL A 45 17.36 -4.50 5.51
N SER A 46 18.38 -5.17 4.95
CA SER A 46 19.56 -5.56 5.72
C SER A 46 20.37 -4.33 6.15
N ALA A 47 21.25 -4.48 7.13
CA ALA A 47 22.09 -3.38 7.63
C ALA A 47 22.99 -2.79 6.53
N ASP A 48 23.45 -3.61 5.60
CA ASP A 48 24.33 -3.21 4.49
C ASP A 48 23.60 -2.39 3.42
N ASN A 49 22.27 -2.45 3.40
CA ASN A 49 21.42 -1.77 2.41
C ASN A 49 20.76 -0.51 2.99
N MET A 50 21.35 0.06 4.05
CA MET A 50 20.90 1.33 4.59
C MET A 50 21.31 2.49 3.68
N ILE A 51 20.41 3.47 3.60
CA ILE A 51 20.58 4.68 2.80
C ILE A 51 20.56 5.87 3.76
N ASP A 52 21.38 6.88 3.50
CA ASP A 52 21.43 8.10 4.29
C ASP A 52 20.11 8.87 4.25
N VAL A 53 19.78 9.50 5.37
CA VAL A 53 18.58 10.33 5.49
C VAL A 53 18.69 11.52 4.54
N GLY A 54 17.64 11.74 3.74
CA GLY A 54 17.60 12.82 2.76
C GLY A 54 18.10 12.44 1.37
N ALA A 55 18.66 11.24 1.19
CA ALA A 55 19.00 10.72 -0.13
C ALA A 55 17.75 10.57 -1.02
N GLU A 56 17.89 10.87 -2.30
CA GLU A 56 16.83 10.74 -3.30
C GLU A 56 17.00 9.42 -4.07
N LEU A 57 15.90 8.69 -4.24
CA LEU A 57 15.86 7.44 -5.00
C LEU A 57 15.11 7.67 -6.31
N THR A 58 15.79 7.42 -7.43
CA THR A 58 15.22 7.56 -8.78
C THR A 58 14.86 6.18 -9.36
N VAL A 59 14.18 6.18 -10.51
CA VAL A 59 13.81 4.94 -11.23
C VAL A 59 15.05 4.17 -11.71
N GLU A 60 16.20 4.84 -11.83
CA GLU A 60 17.47 4.26 -12.25
C GLU A 60 18.01 3.21 -11.26
N HIS A 61 17.47 3.18 -10.04
CA HIS A 61 17.72 2.09 -9.10
C HIS A 61 17.31 0.72 -9.65
N PHE A 62 16.40 0.69 -10.63
CA PHE A 62 15.88 -0.53 -11.22
C PHE A 62 16.53 -0.83 -12.58
N VAL A 63 16.87 -2.10 -12.81
CA VAL A 63 17.43 -2.57 -14.09
C VAL A 63 16.32 -3.13 -14.99
N ALA A 64 16.34 -2.77 -16.27
CA ALA A 64 15.37 -3.28 -17.24
C ALA A 64 15.43 -4.82 -17.34
N GLY A 65 14.26 -5.46 -17.33
CA GLY A 65 14.13 -6.94 -17.39
C GLY A 65 14.18 -7.64 -16.03
N GLN A 66 14.51 -6.94 -14.95
CA GLN A 66 14.40 -7.52 -13.61
C GLN A 66 12.94 -7.74 -13.21
N LYS A 67 12.69 -8.77 -12.39
CA LYS A 67 11.37 -8.98 -11.78
C LYS A 67 11.28 -8.17 -10.50
N VAL A 68 10.12 -7.58 -10.23
CA VAL A 68 9.85 -6.76 -9.06
C VAL A 68 8.55 -7.19 -8.39
N ASP A 69 8.51 -7.08 -7.07
CA ASP A 69 7.31 -7.29 -6.28
C ASP A 69 6.59 -5.95 -6.06
N VAL A 70 5.29 -5.92 -6.31
CA VAL A 70 4.47 -4.70 -6.24
C VAL A 70 3.29 -4.93 -5.31
N THR A 71 3.06 -3.96 -4.41
CA THR A 71 1.89 -3.93 -3.53
C THR A 71 1.09 -2.67 -3.75
N GLY A 72 -0.23 -2.76 -3.64
CA GLY A 72 -1.12 -1.63 -3.85
C GLY A 72 -2.55 -1.94 -3.42
N THR A 73 -3.34 -0.88 -3.25
CA THR A 73 -4.76 -1.02 -2.95
C THR A 73 -5.50 -1.35 -4.24
N SER A 74 -6.18 -2.49 -4.28
CA SER A 74 -7.02 -2.88 -5.42
C SER A 74 -8.29 -2.03 -5.50
N THR A 75 -8.90 -1.98 -6.67
CA THR A 75 -10.16 -1.24 -6.87
C THR A 75 -11.28 -1.86 -6.04
N GLY A 76 -11.82 -1.09 -5.10
CA GLY A 76 -12.96 -1.49 -4.30
C GLY A 76 -14.20 -1.71 -5.17
N LYS A 77 -14.86 -2.86 -5.00
CA LYS A 77 -16.11 -3.19 -5.73
C LYS A 77 -17.38 -2.93 -4.90
N GLY A 78 -17.28 -2.37 -3.69
CA GLY A 78 -18.41 -2.18 -2.77
C GLY A 78 -18.92 -3.50 -2.15
N PHE A 79 -20.15 -3.51 -1.63
CA PHE A 79 -20.79 -4.73 -1.13
C PHE A 79 -21.06 -5.69 -2.31
N GLN A 80 -20.53 -6.91 -2.23
CA GLN A 80 -20.61 -7.89 -3.30
C GLN A 80 -21.23 -9.19 -2.79
N GLY A 81 -22.21 -9.70 -3.54
CA GLY A 81 -22.80 -11.02 -3.28
C GLY A 81 -21.82 -12.16 -3.55
N VAL A 82 -22.15 -13.33 -3.01
CA VAL A 82 -21.24 -14.50 -2.97
C VAL A 82 -20.82 -15.02 -4.35
N ILE A 83 -21.71 -14.93 -5.34
CA ILE A 83 -21.40 -15.31 -6.73
C ILE A 83 -20.26 -14.44 -7.29
N LYS A 84 -20.30 -13.13 -7.09
CA LYS A 84 -19.28 -12.21 -7.64
C LYS A 84 -18.00 -12.17 -6.81
N ARG A 85 -18.09 -12.41 -5.49
CA ARG A 85 -16.93 -12.38 -4.59
C ARG A 85 -16.14 -13.70 -4.57
N HIS A 86 -16.85 -14.82 -4.68
CA HIS A 86 -16.29 -16.16 -4.46
C HIS A 86 -16.55 -17.13 -5.62
N ASN A 87 -17.09 -16.66 -6.75
CA ASN A 87 -17.40 -17.48 -7.92
C ASN A 87 -18.33 -18.68 -7.61
N MET A 88 -19.28 -18.51 -6.67
CA MET A 88 -20.29 -19.54 -6.37
C MET A 88 -21.29 -19.74 -7.53
N GLY A 89 -21.80 -20.97 -7.69
CA GLY A 89 -22.72 -21.34 -8.78
C GLY A 89 -24.18 -20.86 -8.62
N GLY A 90 -24.63 -20.57 -7.41
CA GLY A 90 -26.03 -20.21 -7.13
C GLY A 90 -27.00 -21.39 -7.22
N GLY A 91 -28.28 -21.11 -7.00
CA GLY A 91 -29.38 -22.07 -7.13
C GLY A 91 -29.91 -22.17 -8.56
N ARG A 92 -30.75 -23.18 -8.83
CA ARG A 92 -31.43 -23.33 -10.13
C ARG A 92 -32.27 -22.10 -10.46
N ALA A 93 -32.28 -21.69 -11.73
CA ALA A 93 -33.11 -20.58 -12.22
C ALA A 93 -34.62 -20.90 -12.26
N THR A 94 -34.97 -22.17 -12.42
CA THR A 94 -36.35 -22.68 -12.53
C THR A 94 -36.47 -24.00 -11.73
N HIS A 95 -37.55 -24.76 -11.95
CA HIS A 95 -37.83 -26.04 -11.27
C HIS A 95 -38.05 -25.92 -9.75
N GLY A 96 -38.91 -24.98 -9.32
CA GLY A 96 -39.37 -24.90 -7.93
C GLY A 96 -38.43 -24.20 -6.95
N ASN A 97 -37.42 -23.46 -7.42
CA ASN A 97 -36.59 -22.62 -6.56
C ASN A 97 -37.42 -21.49 -5.92
N SER A 98 -37.41 -21.40 -4.59
CA SER A 98 -38.04 -20.32 -3.82
C SER A 98 -36.99 -19.37 -3.25
N VAL A 99 -36.78 -18.23 -3.93
CA VAL A 99 -35.97 -17.07 -3.48
C VAL A 99 -34.46 -17.33 -3.30
N SER A 100 -33.94 -18.52 -3.65
CA SER A 100 -32.53 -18.90 -3.41
C SER A 100 -31.63 -18.90 -4.66
N HIS A 101 -32.04 -18.26 -5.75
CA HIS A 101 -31.31 -18.22 -7.03
C HIS A 101 -29.83 -17.82 -6.92
N ARG A 102 -29.51 -16.88 -6.03
CA ARG A 102 -28.16 -16.30 -5.90
C ARG A 102 -27.63 -16.30 -4.47
N THR A 103 -28.21 -17.13 -3.62
CA THR A 103 -27.77 -17.31 -2.23
C THR A 103 -26.52 -18.18 -2.18
N HIS A 104 -26.00 -18.41 -0.97
CA HIS A 104 -24.79 -19.18 -0.70
C HIS A 104 -25.07 -20.68 -0.49
N GLY A 105 -26.32 -21.08 -0.68
CA GLY A 105 -26.95 -22.23 -0.03
C GLY A 105 -28.25 -21.78 0.61
#